data_AF-C2G5B2-F1
#
_entry.id   AF-C2G5B2-F1
#
_cell.length_a   1.000
_cell.length_b   1.000
_cell.length_c   1.000
_cell.angle_alpha   90.00
_cell.angle_beta   90.00
_cell.angle_gamma   90.00
#
_symmetry.space_group_name_H-M   'P 1'
#
loop_
_entity.id
_entity.type
_entity.pdbx_description
1 polymer ?
#
loop_
_entity_poly.entity_id
_entity_poly.type
_entity_poly.pdbx_seq_one_letter_code
_entity_poly.pdbx_strand_id
1 'polypeptide(L)'
;MNKSISIYLVSSILCIFLLFVSHICNAQSAIEEAEIRYKKAVPESTEQLMLAGKYAQTLFFNNRQEEAFRLLEKNIRVAEKKKDGQYAAYLNSIAAMNSRILNNKTASDQYIKKAKHYANETSDIITKGYVIYCEGWLQVRDEQEALAVKSFQNALTLLDKAPDTELVLNRKTAIYKELCTIYSNWKAYDLQKQYAEKTLEVAKIRQDPMSIFDAYMLMGYMYEQQHKENRTDQKALKAAEEYYLAAINTYQQQKNKMAIPSDLSFAAINLANLYMEFYPDSYKEKSLNYAKMALEKGKETQQYTHVAAAYGILSEFSLQANKRDEAKDYLLASLAALMKENFIDQGVAMSFFKS
;
A
#
# COMPACT_ATOMS: atom_id res chain seq x y z
N MET A 1 15.24 -62.57 -12.09
CA MET A 1 15.82 -61.24 -12.38
C MET A 1 14.76 -60.15 -12.62
N ASN A 2 13.56 -60.23 -12.02
CA ASN A 2 12.44 -59.30 -12.30
C ASN A 2 11.72 -58.72 -11.06
N LYS A 3 12.09 -59.09 -9.83
CA LYS A 3 11.48 -58.52 -8.61
C LYS A 3 12.20 -57.26 -8.11
N SER A 4 13.53 -57.19 -8.25
CA SER A 4 14.30 -56.04 -7.74
C SER A 4 14.04 -54.76 -8.54
N ILE A 5 13.91 -54.83 -9.87
CA ILE A 5 13.65 -53.66 -10.73
C ILE A 5 12.27 -53.03 -10.44
N SER A 6 11.27 -53.85 -10.11
CA SER A 6 9.92 -53.38 -9.76
C SER A 6 9.90 -52.62 -8.42
N ILE A 7 10.69 -53.04 -7.44
CA ILE A 7 10.78 -52.37 -6.13
C ILE A 7 11.50 -51.02 -6.25
N TYR A 8 12.55 -50.93 -7.08
CA TYR A 8 13.26 -49.67 -7.30
C TYR A 8 12.43 -48.65 -8.10
N LEU A 9 11.61 -49.09 -9.07
CA LEU A 9 10.71 -48.18 -9.80
C LEU A 9 9.58 -47.64 -8.89
N VAL A 10 8.98 -48.49 -8.05
CA VAL A 10 7.92 -48.06 -7.12
C VAL A 10 8.47 -47.15 -6.02
N SER A 11 9.68 -47.42 -5.51
CA SER A 11 10.36 -46.56 -4.52
C SER A 11 10.77 -45.19 -5.10
N SER A 12 11.22 -45.16 -6.37
CA SER A 12 11.60 -43.91 -7.05
C SER A 12 10.40 -43.03 -7.39
N ILE A 13 9.27 -43.63 -7.78
CA ILE A 13 8.02 -42.90 -8.03
C ILE A 13 7.44 -42.34 -6.72
N LEU A 14 7.52 -43.08 -5.61
CA LEU A 14 7.06 -42.63 -4.30
C LEU A 14 7.91 -41.47 -3.73
N CYS A 15 9.24 -41.49 -3.95
CA CYS A 15 10.13 -40.40 -3.55
C CYS A 15 9.92 -39.13 -4.39
N ILE A 16 9.65 -39.27 -5.70
CA ILE A 16 9.33 -38.12 -6.56
C ILE A 16 7.97 -37.53 -6.16
N PHE A 17 6.96 -38.35 -5.83
CA PHE A 17 5.67 -37.85 -5.35
C PHE A 17 5.78 -37.12 -3.98
N LEU A 18 6.64 -37.60 -3.07
CA LEU A 18 6.88 -36.95 -1.78
C LEU A 18 7.68 -35.64 -1.88
N LEU A 19 8.53 -35.49 -2.92
CA LEU A 19 9.24 -34.24 -3.22
C LEU A 19 8.35 -33.20 -3.93
N PHE A 20 7.29 -33.62 -4.62
CA PHE A 20 6.30 -32.68 -5.20
C PHE A 20 5.21 -32.25 -4.21
N VAL A 21 4.86 -33.07 -3.22
CA VAL A 21 3.88 -32.70 -2.18
C VAL A 21 4.47 -31.72 -1.14
N SER A 22 5.79 -31.73 -0.95
CA SER A 22 6.47 -30.80 -0.02
C SER A 22 6.62 -29.37 -0.55
N HIS A 23 6.27 -29.10 -1.81
CA HIS A 23 6.21 -27.75 -2.37
C HIS A 23 4.81 -27.12 -2.38
N ILE A 24 3.77 -27.83 -1.90
CA ILE A 24 2.40 -27.29 -1.80
C ILE A 24 2.11 -26.74 -0.39
N CYS A 25 2.99 -27.02 0.57
CA CYS A 25 2.80 -26.62 1.97
C CYS A 25 3.75 -25.47 2.35
N ASN A 26 3.49 -24.26 1.85
CA ASN A 26 3.88 -22.96 2.46
C ASN A 26 3.44 -21.74 1.63
N ALA A 27 2.21 -21.77 1.10
CA ALA A 27 1.50 -20.57 0.67
C ALA A 27 0.08 -20.64 1.22
N GLN A 28 -0.04 -20.73 2.54
CA GLN A 28 -1.31 -20.40 3.20
C GLN A 28 -1.65 -18.98 2.76
N SER A 29 -2.70 -18.80 1.96
CA SER A 29 -3.03 -17.46 1.46
C SER A 29 -3.29 -16.53 2.66
N ALA A 30 -2.89 -15.25 2.58
CA ALA A 30 -3.09 -14.30 3.69
C ALA A 30 -4.56 -14.25 4.17
N ILE A 31 -5.49 -14.59 3.26
CA ILE A 31 -6.92 -14.76 3.54
C ILE A 31 -7.17 -15.97 4.45
N GLU A 32 -6.62 -17.15 4.13
CA GLU A 32 -6.74 -18.36 4.95
C GLU A 32 -6.16 -18.15 6.35
N GLU A 33 -4.98 -17.51 6.45
CA GLU A 33 -4.38 -17.24 7.75
C GLU A 33 -5.27 -16.33 8.61
N ALA A 34 -5.80 -15.25 8.01
CA ALA A 34 -6.73 -14.34 8.68
C ALA A 34 -8.02 -15.07 9.09
N GLU A 35 -8.55 -15.93 8.23
CA GLU A 35 -9.74 -16.73 8.48
C GLU A 35 -9.53 -17.72 9.63
N ILE A 36 -8.41 -18.46 9.64
CA ILE A 36 -8.05 -19.41 10.70
C ILE A 36 -7.96 -18.68 12.04
N ARG A 37 -7.26 -17.55 12.09
CA ARG A 37 -7.14 -16.73 13.31
C ARG A 37 -8.52 -16.28 13.81
N TYR A 38 -9.36 -15.74 12.92
CA TYR A 38 -10.72 -15.30 13.26
C TYR A 38 -11.63 -16.45 13.76
N LYS A 39 -11.58 -17.62 13.10
CA LYS A 39 -12.38 -18.80 13.47
C LYS A 39 -11.90 -19.48 14.76
N LYS A 40 -10.60 -19.39 15.07
CA LYS A 40 -10.01 -19.95 16.30
C LYS A 40 -10.34 -19.13 17.54
N ALA A 41 -10.55 -17.82 17.39
CA ALA A 41 -10.94 -16.95 18.49
C ALA A 41 -12.32 -17.33 19.04
N VAL A 42 -12.50 -17.14 20.36
CA VAL A 42 -13.77 -17.45 21.03
C VAL A 42 -14.91 -16.66 20.39
N PRO A 43 -16.05 -17.30 20.03
CA PRO A 43 -17.18 -16.63 19.42
C PRO A 43 -17.64 -15.40 20.21
N GLU A 44 -17.88 -14.30 19.50
CA GLU A 44 -18.34 -13.01 20.04
C GLU A 44 -17.41 -12.38 21.09
N SER A 45 -16.19 -12.87 21.23
CA SER A 45 -15.17 -12.27 22.08
C SER A 45 -14.66 -10.94 21.51
N THR A 46 -14.07 -10.13 22.37
CA THR A 46 -13.41 -8.89 21.99
C THR A 46 -12.27 -9.12 21.00
N GLU A 47 -11.50 -10.19 21.18
CA GLU A 47 -10.47 -10.64 20.26
C GLU A 47 -11.04 -10.96 18.88
N GLN A 48 -12.13 -11.75 18.83
CA GLN A 48 -12.76 -12.09 17.55
C GLN A 48 -13.26 -10.85 16.81
N LEU A 49 -13.82 -9.86 17.52
CA LEU A 49 -14.27 -8.60 16.91
C LEU A 49 -13.11 -7.78 16.34
N MET A 50 -11.95 -7.74 17.01
CA MET A 50 -10.75 -7.08 16.49
C MET A 50 -10.20 -7.80 15.25
N LEU A 51 -10.16 -9.14 15.30
CA LEU A 51 -9.74 -9.97 14.17
C LEU A 51 -10.69 -9.87 12.97
N ALA A 52 -11.99 -9.70 13.21
CA ALA A 52 -12.98 -9.52 12.14
C ALA A 52 -12.65 -8.32 11.26
N GLY A 53 -12.20 -7.20 11.84
CA GLY A 53 -11.80 -6.02 11.09
C GLY A 53 -10.60 -6.29 10.17
N LYS A 54 -9.56 -6.96 10.69
CA LYS A 54 -8.39 -7.36 9.88
C LYS A 54 -8.79 -8.32 8.76
N TYR A 55 -9.58 -9.35 9.09
CA TYR A 55 -10.04 -10.34 8.11
C TYR A 55 -10.91 -9.71 7.03
N ALA A 56 -11.81 -8.78 7.39
CA ALA A 56 -12.62 -8.03 6.42
C ALA A 56 -11.76 -7.20 5.47
N GLN A 57 -10.74 -6.51 5.96
CA GLN A 57 -9.80 -5.78 5.09
C GLN A 57 -9.05 -6.72 4.15
N THR A 58 -8.55 -7.85 4.66
CA THR A 58 -7.88 -8.86 3.83
C THR A 58 -8.81 -9.37 2.72
N LEU A 59 -10.07 -9.72 3.04
CA LEU A 59 -11.07 -10.11 2.04
C LEU A 59 -11.30 -8.99 1.00
N PHE A 60 -11.51 -7.76 1.48
CA PHE A 60 -11.84 -6.61 0.63
C PHE A 60 -10.75 -6.34 -0.42
N PHE A 61 -9.49 -6.29 0.00
CA PHE A 61 -8.36 -6.03 -0.90
C PHE A 61 -7.92 -7.25 -1.73
N ASN A 62 -8.51 -8.42 -1.49
CA ASN A 62 -8.33 -9.62 -2.32
C ASN A 62 -9.57 -9.95 -3.16
N ASN A 63 -10.28 -8.92 -3.64
CA ASN A 63 -11.44 -9.04 -4.53
C ASN A 63 -12.63 -9.85 -3.97
N ARG A 64 -12.70 -10.05 -2.65
CA ARG A 64 -13.82 -10.72 -1.94
C ARG A 64 -14.65 -9.70 -1.16
N GLN A 65 -15.01 -8.61 -1.85
CA GLN A 65 -15.64 -7.42 -1.24
C GLN A 65 -17.00 -7.73 -0.59
N GLU A 66 -17.85 -8.52 -1.24
CA GLU A 66 -19.14 -8.90 -0.65
C GLU A 66 -18.98 -9.73 0.63
N GLU A 67 -18.00 -10.63 0.66
CA GLU A 67 -17.71 -11.45 1.84
C GLU A 67 -17.18 -10.60 2.99
N ALA A 68 -16.36 -9.58 2.68
CA ALA A 68 -15.92 -8.60 3.65
C ALA A 68 -17.10 -7.87 4.31
N PHE A 69 -18.07 -7.39 3.51
CA PHE A 69 -19.26 -6.73 4.06
C PHE A 69 -20.16 -7.67 4.87
N ARG A 70 -20.40 -8.90 4.41
CA ARG A 70 -21.14 -9.90 5.19
C ARG A 70 -20.48 -10.19 6.55
N LEU A 71 -19.14 -10.29 6.57
CA LEU A 71 -18.38 -10.47 7.79
C LEU A 71 -18.49 -9.25 8.72
N LEU A 72 -18.37 -8.04 8.18
CA LEU A 72 -18.50 -6.79 8.93
C LEU A 72 -19.91 -6.66 9.52
N GLU A 73 -20.97 -6.82 8.74
CA GLU A 73 -22.36 -6.72 9.21
C GLU A 73 -22.69 -7.72 10.32
N LYS A 74 -22.18 -8.96 10.21
CA LYS A 74 -22.31 -9.96 11.27
C LYS A 74 -21.66 -9.47 12.58
N ASN A 75 -20.42 -9.02 12.51
CA ASN A 75 -19.65 -8.66 13.69
C ASN A 75 -20.06 -7.29 14.27
N ILE A 76 -20.51 -6.35 13.44
CA ILE A 76 -21.10 -5.07 13.89
C ILE A 76 -22.32 -5.36 14.76
N ARG A 77 -23.25 -6.23 14.33
CA ARG A 77 -24.43 -6.58 15.15
C ARG A 77 -24.09 -7.19 16.51
N VAL A 78 -22.96 -7.88 16.63
CA VAL A 78 -22.45 -8.41 17.89
C VAL A 78 -21.81 -7.29 18.72
N ALA A 79 -20.99 -6.46 18.08
CA ALA A 79 -20.29 -5.35 18.72
C ALA A 79 -21.23 -4.27 19.26
N GLU A 80 -22.30 -3.93 18.54
CA GLU A 80 -23.33 -2.96 18.94
C GLU A 80 -24.07 -3.37 20.23
N LYS A 81 -24.00 -4.65 20.64
CA LYS A 81 -24.58 -5.15 21.90
C LYS A 81 -23.61 -5.12 23.08
N LYS A 82 -22.33 -4.80 22.85
CA LYS A 82 -21.33 -4.71 23.92
C LYS A 82 -21.51 -3.40 24.67
N LYS A 83 -21.22 -3.41 25.97
CA LYS A 83 -21.27 -2.20 26.82
C LYS A 83 -20.24 -1.14 26.39
N ASP A 84 -19.07 -1.59 25.94
CA ASP A 84 -18.02 -0.72 25.45
C ASP A 84 -18.14 -0.55 23.93
N GLY A 85 -18.36 0.68 23.47
CA GLY A 85 -18.53 1.02 22.06
C GLY A 85 -17.29 0.79 21.19
N GLN A 86 -16.11 0.50 21.76
CA GLN A 86 -14.85 0.44 20.99
C GLN A 86 -14.92 -0.47 19.75
N TYR A 87 -15.53 -1.65 19.87
CA TYR A 87 -15.55 -2.63 18.78
C TYR A 87 -16.53 -2.24 17.69
N ALA A 88 -17.67 -1.64 18.07
CA ALA A 88 -18.64 -1.13 17.12
C ALA A 88 -18.05 0.08 16.38
N ALA A 89 -17.36 0.97 17.08
CA ALA A 89 -16.66 2.11 16.50
C ALA A 89 -15.60 1.67 15.48
N TYR A 90 -14.76 0.71 15.85
CA TYR A 90 -13.72 0.14 15.00
C TYR A 90 -14.28 -0.50 13.71
N LEU A 91 -15.26 -1.40 13.84
CA LEU A 91 -15.80 -2.12 12.69
C LEU A 91 -16.62 -1.23 11.75
N ASN A 92 -17.41 -0.29 12.30
CA ASN A 92 -18.11 0.70 11.48
C ASN A 92 -17.13 1.61 10.72
N SER A 93 -15.98 1.96 11.32
CA SER A 93 -14.96 2.76 10.62
C SER A 93 -14.40 2.02 9.38
N ILE A 94 -14.14 0.72 9.50
CA ILE A 94 -13.70 -0.11 8.37
C ILE A 94 -14.78 -0.20 7.29
N ALA A 95 -16.04 -0.43 7.68
CA ALA A 95 -17.15 -0.44 6.75
C ALA A 95 -17.29 0.89 6.01
N ALA A 96 -17.12 2.03 6.70
CA ALA A 96 -17.18 3.34 6.09
C ALA A 96 -16.11 3.54 5.00
N MET A 97 -14.86 3.19 5.30
CA MET A 97 -13.76 3.30 4.34
C MET A 97 -13.98 2.38 3.13
N ASN A 98 -14.35 1.12 3.37
CA ASN A 98 -14.64 0.16 2.31
C ASN A 98 -15.79 0.64 1.40
N SER A 99 -16.86 1.20 1.98
CA SER A 99 -17.98 1.75 1.22
C SER A 99 -17.56 2.94 0.37
N ARG A 100 -16.68 3.83 0.87
CA ARG A 100 -16.15 4.97 0.10
C ARG A 100 -15.28 4.52 -1.07
N ILE A 101 -14.47 3.48 -0.90
CA ILE A 101 -13.64 2.89 -1.97
C ILE A 101 -14.52 2.34 -3.11
N LEU A 102 -15.68 1.77 -2.77
CA LEU A 102 -16.67 1.33 -3.77
C LEU A 102 -17.56 2.47 -4.29
N ASN A 103 -17.19 3.73 -4.06
CA ASN A 103 -17.95 4.92 -4.43
C ASN A 103 -19.40 4.94 -3.89
N ASN A 104 -19.68 4.21 -2.82
CA ASN A 104 -20.95 4.25 -2.10
C ASN A 104 -20.88 5.25 -0.95
N LYS A 105 -20.94 6.55 -1.29
CA LYS A 105 -20.85 7.65 -0.32
C LYS A 105 -21.94 7.56 0.75
N THR A 106 -23.18 7.26 0.36
CA THR A 106 -24.31 7.18 1.30
C THR A 106 -24.08 6.13 2.39
N ALA A 107 -23.63 4.92 2.03
CA ALA A 107 -23.30 3.89 3.02
C ALA A 107 -22.09 4.30 3.87
N SER A 108 -21.07 4.92 3.26
CA SER A 108 -19.91 5.42 3.97
C SER A 108 -20.29 6.44 5.06
N ASP A 109 -21.12 7.43 4.72
CA ASP A 109 -21.60 8.47 5.62
C ASP A 109 -22.42 7.88 6.79
N GLN A 110 -23.24 6.85 6.53
CA GLN A 110 -23.99 6.14 7.56
C GLN A 110 -23.07 5.39 8.53
N TYR A 111 -22.09 4.66 8.00
CA TYR A 111 -21.14 3.90 8.81
C TYR A 111 -20.23 4.81 9.64
N ILE A 112 -19.69 5.90 9.08
CA ILE A 112 -18.83 6.80 9.86
C ILE A 112 -19.63 7.54 10.95
N LYS A 113 -20.91 7.87 10.69
CA LYS A 113 -21.80 8.43 11.72
C LYS A 113 -21.98 7.45 12.89
N LYS A 114 -22.20 6.17 12.61
CA LYS A 114 -22.26 5.12 13.64
C LYS A 114 -20.92 4.97 14.38
N ALA A 115 -19.81 4.97 13.65
CA ALA A 115 -18.48 4.87 14.26
C ALA A 115 -18.23 5.98 15.28
N LYS A 116 -18.57 7.23 14.93
CA LYS A 116 -18.47 8.39 15.82
C LYS A 116 -19.39 8.29 17.02
N HIS A 117 -20.63 7.80 16.84
CA HIS A 117 -21.55 7.55 17.96
C HIS A 117 -20.92 6.60 18.99
N TYR A 118 -20.47 5.42 18.55
CA TYR A 118 -19.86 4.44 19.45
C TYR A 118 -18.49 4.86 20.00
N ALA A 119 -17.74 5.69 19.28
CA ALA A 119 -16.49 6.27 19.80
C ALA A 119 -16.75 7.18 21.02
N ASN A 120 -17.92 7.81 21.11
CA ASN A 120 -18.30 8.61 22.28
C ASN A 120 -18.67 7.74 23.50
N GLU A 121 -19.02 6.47 23.28
CA GLU A 121 -19.42 5.52 24.33
C GLU A 121 -18.26 4.69 24.89
N THR A 122 -17.04 4.91 24.39
CA THR A 122 -15.84 4.24 24.89
C THR A 122 -14.89 5.21 25.60
N SER A 123 -14.03 4.67 26.47
CA SER A 123 -12.89 5.40 27.03
C SER A 123 -11.59 5.10 26.27
N ASP A 124 -11.60 4.13 25.35
CA ASP A 124 -10.40 3.71 24.61
C ASP A 124 -9.91 4.81 23.64
N ILE A 125 -8.81 5.46 24.04
CA ILE A 125 -8.21 6.57 23.28
C ILE A 125 -7.67 6.13 21.92
N ILE A 126 -7.23 4.87 21.81
CA ILE A 126 -6.67 4.31 20.59
C ILE A 126 -7.76 4.20 19.53
N THR A 127 -8.95 3.69 19.90
CA THR A 127 -10.12 3.61 19.03
C THR A 127 -10.69 4.98 18.69
N LYS A 128 -10.78 5.91 19.65
CA LYS A 128 -11.17 7.30 19.35
C LYS A 128 -10.24 7.93 18.31
N GLY A 129 -8.93 7.78 18.48
CA GLY A 129 -7.95 8.25 17.50
C GLY A 129 -8.15 7.62 16.12
N TYR A 130 -8.47 6.33 16.06
CA TYR A 130 -8.72 5.64 14.79
C TYR A 130 -10.00 6.12 14.08
N VAL A 131 -11.10 6.32 14.81
CA VAL A 131 -12.33 6.87 14.20
C VAL A 131 -12.08 8.27 13.62
N ILE A 132 -11.34 9.11 14.33
CA ILE A 132 -10.98 10.46 13.86
C ILE A 132 -10.05 10.37 12.64
N TYR A 133 -9.10 9.44 12.62
CA TYR A 133 -8.29 9.16 11.44
C TYR A 133 -9.17 8.76 10.24
N CYS A 134 -10.12 7.84 10.42
CA CYS A 134 -11.02 7.41 9.35
C CYS A 134 -11.89 8.56 8.85
N GLU A 135 -12.34 9.46 9.73
CA GLU A 135 -13.03 10.69 9.36
C GLU A 135 -12.13 11.61 8.50
N GLY A 136 -10.88 11.82 8.92
CA GLY A 136 -9.88 12.58 8.14
C GLY A 136 -9.61 11.95 6.77
N TRP A 137 -9.48 10.62 6.72
CA TRP A 137 -9.29 9.87 5.48
C TRP A 137 -10.44 10.11 4.50
N LEU A 138 -11.69 10.06 4.98
CA LEU A 138 -12.88 10.34 4.17
C LEU A 138 -12.91 11.81 3.71
N GLN A 139 -12.54 12.76 4.57
CA GLN A 139 -12.46 14.18 4.22
C GLN A 139 -11.48 14.45 3.07
N VAL A 140 -10.33 13.78 3.01
CA VAL A 140 -9.40 13.88 1.86
C VAL A 140 -10.11 13.47 0.56
N ARG A 141 -10.85 12.36 0.58
CA ARG A 141 -11.56 11.83 -0.60
C ARG A 141 -12.80 12.64 -0.95
N ASP A 142 -13.26 13.51 -0.05
CA ASP A 142 -14.32 14.48 -0.28
C ASP A 142 -13.75 15.89 -0.50
N GLU A 143 -12.47 16.00 -0.89
CA GLU A 143 -11.76 17.24 -1.25
C GLU A 143 -11.71 18.30 -0.13
N GLN A 144 -11.77 17.85 1.13
CA GLN A 144 -11.78 18.68 2.34
C GLN A 144 -10.45 18.57 3.11
N GLU A 145 -9.32 18.76 2.43
CA GLU A 145 -7.98 18.55 3.00
C GLU A 145 -7.72 19.37 4.28
N ALA A 146 -8.20 20.61 4.38
CA ALA A 146 -8.03 21.42 5.59
C ALA A 146 -8.73 20.82 6.82
N LEU A 147 -9.93 20.24 6.62
CA LEU A 147 -10.62 19.50 7.68
C LEU A 147 -9.90 18.18 7.97
N ALA A 148 -9.41 17.50 6.94
CA ALA A 148 -8.65 16.27 7.09
C ALA A 148 -7.39 16.47 7.94
N VAL A 149 -6.60 17.52 7.69
CA VAL A 149 -5.43 17.88 8.51
C VAL A 149 -5.84 18.06 9.97
N LYS A 150 -6.91 18.81 10.25
CA LYS A 150 -7.41 19.00 11.62
C LYS A 150 -7.77 17.66 12.27
N SER A 151 -8.47 16.79 11.55
CA SER A 151 -8.82 15.44 12.03
C SER A 151 -7.56 14.62 12.32
N PHE A 152 -6.60 14.61 11.41
CA PHE A 152 -5.33 13.90 11.58
C PHE A 152 -4.52 14.40 12.79
N GLN A 153 -4.41 15.72 13.02
CA GLN A 153 -3.75 16.25 14.22
C GLN A 153 -4.47 15.85 15.52
N ASN A 154 -5.80 15.86 15.51
CA ASN A 154 -6.60 15.42 16.66
C ASN A 154 -6.42 13.92 16.94
N ALA A 155 -6.35 13.09 15.89
CA ALA A 155 -6.08 11.67 16.01
C ALA A 155 -4.68 11.42 16.59
N LEU A 156 -3.65 12.12 16.11
CA LEU A 156 -2.30 12.04 16.66
C LEU A 156 -2.24 12.44 18.13
N THR A 157 -2.93 13.53 18.51
CA THR A 157 -3.01 13.99 19.91
C THR A 157 -3.53 12.91 20.86
N LEU A 158 -4.45 12.05 20.39
CA LEU A 158 -4.95 10.91 21.18
C LEU A 158 -3.95 9.74 21.17
N LEU A 159 -3.38 9.42 20.01
CA LEU A 159 -2.43 8.31 19.86
C LEU A 159 -1.10 8.57 20.57
N ASP A 160 -0.68 9.82 20.73
CA ASP A 160 0.52 10.20 21.47
C ASP A 160 0.37 10.03 22.99
N LYS A 161 -0.86 9.89 23.48
CA LYS A 161 -1.14 9.55 24.88
C LYS A 161 -1.20 8.04 25.14
N ALA A 162 -1.20 7.23 24.09
CA ALA A 162 -1.24 5.78 24.19
C ALA A 162 0.18 5.19 24.22
N PRO A 163 0.39 4.01 24.84
CA PRO A 163 1.66 3.30 24.74
C PRO A 163 2.00 2.98 23.28
N ASP A 164 3.28 3.06 22.92
CA ASP A 164 3.79 2.75 21.59
C ASP A 164 3.79 1.24 21.31
N THR A 165 2.58 0.71 21.13
CA THR A 165 2.32 -0.64 20.63
C THR A 165 2.38 -0.65 19.10
N GLU A 166 2.57 -1.82 18.49
CA GLU A 166 2.54 -1.97 17.03
C GLU A 166 1.26 -1.39 16.41
N LEU A 167 0.10 -1.58 17.05
CA LEU A 167 -1.18 -1.02 16.60
C LEU A 167 -1.15 0.52 16.57
N VAL A 168 -0.63 1.15 17.62
CA VAL A 168 -0.55 2.61 17.73
C VAL A 168 0.44 3.16 16.70
N LEU A 169 1.61 2.54 16.57
CA LEU A 169 2.63 2.91 15.57
C LEU A 169 2.10 2.79 14.14
N ASN A 170 1.34 1.73 13.83
CA ASN A 170 0.71 1.56 12.52
C ASN A 170 -0.29 2.67 12.22
N ARG A 171 -1.12 3.06 13.21
CA ARG A 171 -2.09 4.16 13.06
C ARG A 171 -1.41 5.52 12.89
N LYS A 172 -0.38 5.81 13.70
CA LYS A 172 0.44 7.03 13.55
C LYS A 172 1.07 7.10 12.16
N THR A 173 1.65 6.00 11.69
CA THR A 173 2.27 5.90 10.35
C THR A 173 1.25 6.20 9.23
N ALA A 174 0.04 5.65 9.31
CA ALA A 174 -1.01 5.92 8.34
C ALA A 174 -1.37 7.41 8.29
N ILE A 175 -1.48 8.07 9.46
CA ILE A 175 -1.73 9.50 9.54
C ILE A 175 -0.56 10.32 8.97
N TYR A 176 0.68 9.96 9.29
CA TYR A 176 1.86 10.67 8.78
C TYR A 176 1.95 10.61 7.25
N LYS A 177 1.63 9.45 6.64
CA LYS A 177 1.57 9.31 5.18
C LYS A 177 0.51 10.24 4.56
N GLU A 178 -0.71 10.27 5.11
CA GLU A 178 -1.78 11.16 4.61
C GLU A 178 -1.40 12.65 4.76
N LEU A 179 -0.83 13.05 5.89
CA LEU A 179 -0.34 14.42 6.10
C LEU A 179 0.80 14.77 5.13
N CYS A 180 1.73 13.85 4.90
CA CYS A 180 2.82 14.05 3.94
C CYS A 180 2.26 14.32 2.53
N THR A 181 1.25 13.55 2.09
CA THR A 181 0.60 13.77 0.79
C THR A 181 -0.09 15.14 0.72
N ILE A 182 -0.89 15.50 1.72
CA ILE A 182 -1.59 16.80 1.75
C ILE A 182 -0.59 17.96 1.70
N TYR A 183 0.47 17.90 2.52
CA TYR A 183 1.47 18.97 2.53
C TYR A 183 2.31 19.02 1.24
N SER A 184 2.46 17.90 0.53
CA SER A 184 3.00 17.88 -0.83
C SER A 184 2.08 18.66 -1.78
N ASN A 185 0.76 18.40 -1.75
CA ASN A 185 -0.23 19.10 -2.59
C ASN A 185 -0.24 20.60 -2.33
N TRP A 186 -0.04 21.02 -1.08
CA TRP A 186 0.03 22.43 -0.69
C TRP A 186 1.40 23.07 -0.89
N LYS A 187 2.39 22.32 -1.41
CA LYS A 187 3.79 22.76 -1.53
C LYS A 187 4.40 23.22 -0.21
N ALA A 188 3.93 22.68 0.91
CA ALA A 188 4.42 22.96 2.25
C ALA A 188 5.56 22.00 2.61
N TYR A 189 6.69 22.13 1.90
CA TYR A 189 7.79 21.15 1.94
C TYR A 189 8.39 20.90 3.32
N ASP A 190 8.45 21.92 4.19
CA ASP A 190 8.93 21.75 5.58
C ASP A 190 8.03 20.81 6.39
N LEU A 191 6.70 20.94 6.22
CA LEU A 191 5.72 20.07 6.88
C LEU A 191 5.70 18.68 6.23
N GLN A 192 5.77 18.61 4.90
CA GLN A 192 5.91 17.34 4.18
C GLN A 192 7.12 16.56 4.72
N LYS A 193 8.27 17.22 4.83
CA LYS A 193 9.50 16.63 5.36
C LYS A 193 9.35 16.13 6.77
N GLN A 194 8.76 16.92 7.66
CA GLN A 194 8.52 16.51 9.04
C GLN A 194 7.76 15.17 9.10
N TYR A 195 6.70 15.00 8.30
CA TYR A 195 5.90 13.77 8.32
C TYR A 195 6.55 12.60 7.58
N ALA A 196 7.34 12.86 6.53
CA ALA A 196 8.15 11.84 5.88
C ALA A 196 9.22 11.28 6.85
N GLU A 197 9.91 12.15 7.60
CA GLU A 197 10.90 11.75 8.59
C GLU A 197 10.28 10.95 9.74
N LYS A 198 9.11 11.36 10.25
CA LYS A 198 8.36 10.60 11.26
C LYS A 198 7.95 9.21 10.75
N THR A 199 7.56 9.11 9.48
CA THR A 199 7.23 7.82 8.85
C THR A 199 8.46 6.91 8.82
N LEU A 200 9.62 7.45 8.47
CA LEU A 200 10.89 6.71 8.45
C LEU A 200 11.35 6.29 9.85
N GLU A 201 11.19 7.15 10.85
CA GLU A 201 11.50 6.84 12.25
C GLU A 201 10.70 5.62 12.73
N VAL A 202 9.38 5.63 12.52
CA VAL A 202 8.51 4.51 12.92
C VAL A 202 8.84 3.24 12.14
N ALA A 203 9.12 3.34 10.84
CA ALA A 203 9.54 2.20 10.03
C ALA A 203 10.82 1.54 10.56
N LYS A 204 11.81 2.34 10.98
CA LYS A 204 13.05 1.84 11.57
C LYS A 204 12.84 1.17 12.93
N ILE A 205 11.95 1.71 13.77
CA ILE A 205 11.57 1.09 15.05
C ILE A 205 10.94 -0.29 14.82
N ARG A 206 10.06 -0.39 13.83
CA ARG A 206 9.32 -1.64 13.54
C ARG A 206 10.17 -2.72 12.88
N GLN A 207 11.26 -2.34 12.21
CA GLN A 207 12.13 -3.25 11.44
C GLN A 207 11.35 -4.11 10.41
N ASP A 208 10.20 -3.61 9.96
CA ASP A 208 9.38 -4.26 8.94
C ASP A 208 9.85 -3.82 7.54
N PRO A 209 10.29 -4.75 6.67
CA PRO A 209 10.84 -4.41 5.36
C PRO A 209 9.89 -3.59 4.48
N MET A 210 8.58 -3.88 4.51
CA MET A 210 7.59 -3.13 3.74
C MET A 210 7.47 -1.70 4.24
N SER A 211 7.42 -1.50 5.56
CA SER A 211 7.38 -0.17 6.16
C SER A 211 8.65 0.64 5.87
N ILE A 212 9.82 0.00 5.87
CA ILE A 212 11.09 0.66 5.52
C ILE A 212 11.11 1.03 4.05
N PHE A 213 10.68 0.13 3.17
CA PHE A 213 10.54 0.38 1.74
C PHE A 213 9.63 1.60 1.49
N ASP A 214 8.43 1.62 2.07
CA ASP A 214 7.46 2.71 1.93
C ASP A 214 8.02 4.04 2.41
N ALA A 215 8.72 4.03 3.56
CA ALA A 215 9.32 5.24 4.09
C ALA A 215 10.43 5.77 3.18
N TYR A 216 11.26 4.91 2.61
CA TYR A 216 12.27 5.31 1.63
C TYR A 216 11.63 5.84 0.35
N MET A 217 10.57 5.23 -0.15
CA MET A 217 9.81 5.76 -1.30
C MET A 217 9.27 7.16 -1.02
N LEU A 218 8.70 7.38 0.17
CA LEU A 218 8.15 8.67 0.58
C LEU A 218 9.24 9.75 0.68
N MET A 219 10.40 9.41 1.27
CA MET A 219 11.54 10.32 1.36
C MET A 219 12.12 10.64 -0.02
N GLY A 220 12.23 9.65 -0.90
CA GLY A 220 12.70 9.82 -2.28
C GLY A 220 11.82 10.81 -3.05
N TYR A 221 10.51 10.60 -2.99
CA TYR A 221 9.53 11.49 -3.62
C TYR A 221 9.57 12.91 -3.05
N MET A 222 9.63 13.06 -1.72
CA MET A 222 9.71 14.37 -1.09
C MET A 222 10.95 15.17 -1.57
N TYR A 223 12.12 14.54 -1.61
CA TYR A 223 13.33 15.20 -2.09
C TYR A 223 13.31 15.50 -3.59
N GLU A 224 12.69 14.62 -4.39
CA GLU A 224 12.44 14.88 -5.81
C GLU A 224 11.57 16.13 -6.00
N GLN A 225 10.48 16.27 -5.24
CA GLN A 225 9.62 17.46 -5.29
C GLN A 225 10.35 18.72 -4.86
N GLN A 226 11.16 18.65 -3.81
CA GLN A 226 12.01 19.78 -3.38
C GLN A 226 12.97 20.23 -4.50
N HIS A 227 13.58 19.28 -5.21
CA HIS A 227 14.44 19.58 -6.34
C HIS A 227 13.65 20.11 -7.56
N LYS A 228 12.42 19.63 -7.80
CA LYS A 228 11.54 20.16 -8.86
C LYS A 228 11.26 21.65 -8.69
N GLU A 229 11.00 22.10 -7.47
CA GLU A 229 10.77 23.51 -7.15
C GLU A 229 12.06 24.34 -7.17
N ASN A 230 13.18 23.76 -6.74
CA ASN A 230 14.49 24.39 -6.83
C ASN A 230 15.51 23.49 -7.55
N ARG A 231 15.55 23.62 -8.88
CA ARG A 231 16.45 22.83 -9.77
C ARG A 231 17.94 23.04 -9.48
N THR A 232 18.32 24.02 -8.66
CA THR A 232 19.71 24.21 -8.23
C THR A 232 20.09 23.40 -6.99
N ASP A 233 19.10 22.84 -6.28
CA ASP A 233 19.32 22.03 -5.08
C ASP A 233 19.77 20.61 -5.45
N GLN A 234 21.06 20.47 -5.75
CA GLN A 234 21.68 19.18 -6.07
C GLN A 234 21.71 18.23 -4.87
N LYS A 235 21.58 18.74 -3.63
CA LYS A 235 21.52 17.90 -2.44
C LYS A 235 20.18 17.16 -2.39
N ALA A 236 19.09 17.85 -2.70
CA ALA A 236 17.78 17.22 -2.81
C ALA A 236 17.75 16.17 -3.93
N LEU A 237 18.30 16.47 -5.12
CA LEU A 237 18.38 15.49 -6.21
C LEU A 237 19.13 14.21 -5.81
N LYS A 238 20.29 14.37 -5.16
CA LYS A 238 21.09 13.25 -4.68
C LYS A 238 20.36 12.45 -3.59
N ALA A 239 19.70 13.14 -2.65
CA ALA A 239 18.93 12.48 -1.61
C ALA A 239 17.76 11.67 -2.20
N ALA A 240 17.06 12.20 -3.20
CA ALA A 240 16.01 11.48 -3.91
C ALA A 240 16.53 10.16 -4.52
N GLU A 241 17.67 10.22 -5.24
CA GLU A 241 18.35 9.05 -5.80
C GLU A 241 18.73 8.04 -4.70
N GLU A 242 19.39 8.50 -3.63
CA GLU A 242 19.82 7.65 -2.51
C GLU A 242 18.64 6.90 -1.86
N TYR A 243 17.51 7.58 -1.66
CA TYR A 243 16.32 6.97 -1.06
C TYR A 243 15.61 5.99 -2.01
N TYR A 244 15.45 6.32 -3.29
CA TYR A 244 14.86 5.36 -4.24
C TYR A 244 15.75 4.11 -4.41
N LEU A 245 17.07 4.27 -4.45
CA LEU A 245 18.00 3.14 -4.44
C LEU A 245 17.87 2.32 -3.14
N ALA A 246 17.75 2.98 -1.99
CA ALA A 246 17.54 2.29 -0.71
C ALA A 246 16.23 1.50 -0.67
N ALA A 247 15.14 2.03 -1.27
CA ALA A 247 13.88 1.32 -1.41
C ALA A 247 14.05 0.06 -2.29
N ILE A 248 14.62 0.20 -3.49
CA ILE A 248 14.86 -0.93 -4.40
C ILE A 248 15.74 -1.99 -3.74
N ASN A 249 16.83 -1.58 -3.06
CA ASN A 249 17.73 -2.49 -2.36
C ASN A 249 17.02 -3.22 -1.20
N THR A 250 16.19 -2.52 -0.43
CA THR A 250 15.39 -3.11 0.65
C THR A 250 14.47 -4.19 0.11
N TYR A 251 13.74 -3.90 -0.97
CA TYR A 251 12.89 -4.88 -1.63
C TYR A 251 13.70 -6.10 -2.10
N GLN A 252 14.82 -5.86 -2.79
CA GLN A 252 15.63 -6.94 -3.38
C GLN A 252 16.28 -7.85 -2.34
N GLN A 253 16.69 -7.30 -1.19
CA GLN A 253 17.28 -8.09 -0.10
C GLN A 253 16.24 -8.85 0.73
N GLN A 254 15.00 -8.35 0.77
CA GLN A 254 13.93 -8.92 1.58
C GLN A 254 12.77 -9.47 0.73
N LYS A 255 13.04 -9.91 -0.52
CA LYS A 255 11.99 -10.35 -1.49
C LYS A 255 10.94 -11.29 -0.88
N ASN A 256 11.36 -12.26 -0.07
CA ASN A 256 10.46 -13.24 0.55
C ASN A 256 9.52 -12.66 1.62
N LYS A 257 9.77 -11.42 2.08
CA LYS A 257 8.98 -10.69 3.07
C LYS A 257 8.18 -9.53 2.46
N MET A 258 8.37 -9.24 1.17
CA MET A 258 7.62 -8.20 0.47
C MET A 258 6.29 -8.78 0.01
N ALA A 259 5.19 -8.39 0.66
CA ALA A 259 3.86 -8.92 0.37
C ALA A 259 3.21 -8.33 -0.90
N ILE A 260 3.74 -7.20 -1.40
CA ILE A 260 3.21 -6.49 -2.58
C ILE A 260 4.29 -6.55 -3.67
N PRO A 261 4.21 -7.51 -4.61
CA PRO A 261 5.25 -7.67 -5.60
C PRO A 261 5.44 -6.47 -6.53
N SER A 262 4.39 -5.68 -6.76
CA SER A 262 4.40 -4.51 -7.63
C SER A 262 5.16 -3.30 -7.08
N ASP A 263 5.50 -3.28 -5.80
CA ASP A 263 6.27 -2.20 -5.17
C ASP A 263 7.61 -1.96 -5.88
N LEU A 264 8.28 -3.04 -6.31
CA LEU A 264 9.55 -2.92 -7.05
C LEU A 264 9.37 -2.19 -8.38
N SER A 265 8.30 -2.46 -9.12
CA SER A 265 8.04 -1.75 -10.38
C SER A 265 7.79 -0.27 -10.16
N PHE A 266 7.12 0.09 -9.06
CA PHE A 266 6.85 1.49 -8.72
C PHE A 266 8.13 2.25 -8.38
N ALA A 267 8.99 1.69 -7.53
CA ALA A 267 10.28 2.28 -7.20
C ALA A 267 11.19 2.45 -8.43
N ALA A 268 11.19 1.45 -9.32
CA ALA A 268 11.98 1.50 -10.55
C ALA A 268 11.48 2.57 -11.53
N ILE A 269 10.18 2.80 -11.65
CA ILE A 269 9.62 3.91 -12.45
C ILE A 269 10.10 5.25 -11.93
N ASN A 270 9.99 5.48 -10.61
CA ASN A 270 10.37 6.77 -10.03
C ASN A 270 11.86 7.05 -10.21
N LEU A 271 12.72 6.06 -9.99
CA LEU A 271 14.16 6.22 -10.21
C LEU A 271 14.51 6.41 -11.69
N ALA A 272 13.82 5.72 -12.60
CA ALA A 272 14.00 5.94 -14.04
C ALA A 272 13.59 7.36 -14.44
N ASN A 273 12.43 7.84 -14.01
CA ASN A 273 12.00 9.22 -14.26
C ASN A 273 12.98 10.24 -13.68
N LEU A 274 13.49 10.02 -12.46
CA LEU A 274 14.49 10.89 -11.85
C LEU A 274 15.74 11.00 -12.73
N TYR A 275 16.25 9.88 -13.24
CA TYR A 275 17.41 9.88 -14.13
C TYR A 275 17.13 10.52 -15.49
N MET A 276 15.96 10.22 -16.08
CA MET A 276 15.57 10.78 -17.37
C MET A 276 15.40 12.30 -17.32
N GLU A 277 14.81 12.83 -16.24
CA GLU A 277 14.43 14.24 -16.16
C GLU A 277 15.58 15.13 -15.66
N PHE A 278 16.43 14.65 -14.76
CA PHE A 278 17.36 15.52 -14.01
C PHE A 278 18.84 15.20 -14.17
N TYR A 279 19.19 14.01 -14.66
CA TYR A 279 20.58 13.59 -14.78
C TYR A 279 21.09 13.76 -16.23
N PRO A 280 22.41 13.98 -16.42
CA PRO A 280 22.99 14.07 -17.76
C PRO A 280 22.87 12.75 -18.52
N ASP A 281 22.96 12.80 -19.84
CA ASP A 281 22.83 11.65 -20.77
C ASP A 281 23.64 10.39 -20.39
N SER A 282 24.76 10.56 -19.66
CA SER A 282 25.51 9.44 -19.07
C SER A 282 24.68 8.50 -18.18
N TYR A 283 23.51 8.94 -17.68
CA TYR A 283 22.57 8.14 -16.89
C TYR A 283 21.46 7.49 -17.72
N LYS A 284 21.39 7.75 -19.04
CA LYS A 284 20.37 7.18 -19.93
C LYS A 284 20.27 5.66 -19.83
N GLU A 285 21.40 4.96 -19.83
CA GLU A 285 21.41 3.50 -19.72
C GLU A 285 20.84 3.03 -18.38
N LYS A 286 21.18 3.69 -17.27
CA LYS A 286 20.61 3.40 -15.95
C LYS A 286 19.10 3.59 -15.95
N SER A 287 18.63 4.72 -16.49
CA SER A 287 17.21 5.01 -16.62
C SER A 287 16.47 3.93 -17.41
N LEU A 288 17.00 3.52 -18.56
CA LEU A 288 16.44 2.46 -19.38
C LEU A 288 16.40 1.10 -18.65
N ASN A 289 17.43 0.79 -17.87
CA ASN A 289 17.49 -0.45 -17.09
C ASN A 289 16.39 -0.49 -16.01
N TYR A 290 16.17 0.62 -15.29
CA TYR A 290 15.08 0.69 -14.31
C TYR A 290 13.70 0.71 -14.98
N ALA A 291 13.53 1.39 -16.12
CA ALA A 291 12.28 1.33 -16.89
C ALA A 291 11.96 -0.11 -17.36
N LYS A 292 12.97 -0.86 -17.82
CA LYS A 292 12.81 -2.28 -18.18
C LYS A 292 12.48 -3.17 -16.98
N MET A 293 13.13 -2.94 -15.83
CA MET A 293 12.81 -3.63 -14.58
C MET A 293 11.36 -3.39 -14.17
N ALA A 294 10.89 -2.15 -14.26
CA ALA A 294 9.50 -1.81 -14.01
C ALA A 294 8.53 -2.48 -14.99
N LEU A 295 8.88 -2.50 -16.27
CA LEU A 295 8.08 -3.14 -17.31
C LEU A 295 7.93 -4.65 -17.08
N GLU A 296 9.03 -5.33 -16.78
CA GLU A 296 9.06 -6.77 -16.49
C GLU A 296 8.18 -7.08 -15.27
N LYS A 297 8.45 -6.38 -14.15
CA LYS A 297 7.73 -6.63 -12.90
C LYS A 297 6.26 -6.23 -12.99
N GLY A 298 5.94 -5.11 -13.65
CA GLY A 298 4.57 -4.67 -13.85
C GLY A 298 3.75 -5.66 -14.70
N LYS A 299 4.36 -6.29 -15.71
CA LYS A 299 3.73 -7.37 -16.48
C LYS A 299 3.51 -8.63 -15.65
N GLU A 300 4.52 -9.04 -14.87
CA GLU A 300 4.44 -10.19 -13.95
C GLU A 300 3.29 -10.03 -12.96
N THR A 301 3.12 -8.82 -12.41
CA THR A 301 2.10 -8.52 -11.39
C THR A 301 0.79 -7.99 -11.96
N GLN A 302 0.65 -7.91 -13.30
CA GLN A 302 -0.52 -7.35 -13.99
C GLN A 302 -0.88 -5.91 -13.58
N GLN A 303 0.09 -5.13 -13.09
CA GLN A 303 -0.11 -3.72 -12.77
C GLN A 303 0.08 -2.88 -14.04
N TYR A 304 -0.99 -2.80 -14.83
CA TYR A 304 -0.90 -2.23 -16.17
C TYR A 304 -0.62 -0.72 -16.19
N THR A 305 -0.91 0.02 -15.12
CA THR A 305 -0.44 1.41 -14.93
C THR A 305 1.08 1.51 -14.90
N HIS A 306 1.74 0.61 -14.20
CA HIS A 306 3.21 0.57 -14.13
C HIS A 306 3.80 0.17 -15.49
N VAL A 307 3.17 -0.78 -16.18
CA VAL A 307 3.53 -1.17 -17.55
C VAL A 307 3.42 0.03 -18.50
N ALA A 308 2.33 0.78 -18.42
CA ALA A 308 2.08 1.97 -19.22
C ALA A 308 3.13 3.07 -18.96
N ALA A 309 3.43 3.36 -17.69
CA ALA A 309 4.44 4.33 -17.28
C ALA A 309 5.84 3.93 -17.79
N ALA A 310 6.22 2.65 -17.66
CA ALA A 310 7.49 2.15 -18.17
C ALA A 310 7.61 2.31 -19.69
N TYR A 311 6.55 2.00 -20.45
CA TYR A 311 6.52 2.26 -21.88
C TYR A 311 6.60 3.75 -22.23
N GLY A 312 6.02 4.64 -21.42
CA GLY A 312 6.16 6.09 -21.59
C GLY A 312 7.63 6.53 -21.55
N ILE A 313 8.38 6.06 -20.55
CA ILE A 313 9.82 6.34 -20.42
C ILE A 313 10.61 5.79 -21.62
N LEU A 314 10.31 4.57 -22.05
CA LEU A 314 10.96 3.97 -23.22
C LEU A 314 10.68 4.76 -24.51
N SER A 315 9.45 5.23 -24.68
CA SER A 315 9.06 6.08 -25.81
C SER A 315 9.84 7.39 -25.84
N GLU A 316 9.95 8.07 -24.70
CA GLU A 316 10.67 9.35 -24.59
C GLU A 316 12.14 9.19 -25.00
N PHE A 317 12.83 8.15 -24.53
CA PHE A 317 14.21 7.89 -24.96
C PHE A 317 14.34 7.53 -26.44
N SER A 318 13.35 6.85 -27.03
CA SER A 318 13.30 6.58 -28.47
C SER A 318 13.08 7.86 -29.29
N LEU A 319 12.24 8.79 -28.81
CA LEU A 319 12.07 10.12 -29.41
C LEU A 319 13.37 10.93 -29.37
N GLN A 320 14.04 10.97 -28.22
CA GLN A 320 15.35 11.63 -28.06
C GLN A 320 16.43 11.03 -28.97
N ALA A 321 16.33 9.74 -29.29
CA ALA A 321 17.21 9.06 -30.24
C ALA A 321 16.76 9.18 -31.71
N ASN A 322 15.72 9.98 -32.00
CA ASN A 322 15.09 10.16 -33.31
C ASN A 322 14.55 8.85 -33.93
N LYS A 323 14.20 7.86 -33.10
CA LYS A 323 13.60 6.57 -33.49
C LYS A 323 12.08 6.64 -33.39
N ARG A 324 11.46 7.39 -34.30
CA ARG A 324 10.03 7.74 -34.23
C ARG A 324 9.08 6.54 -34.29
N ASP A 325 9.39 5.53 -35.10
CA ASP A 325 8.56 4.33 -35.21
C ASP A 325 8.58 3.51 -33.92
N GLU A 326 9.75 3.32 -33.31
CA GLU A 326 9.91 2.64 -32.02
C GLU A 326 9.17 3.40 -30.89
N ALA A 327 9.30 4.73 -30.86
CA ALA A 327 8.57 5.57 -29.91
C ALA A 327 7.05 5.42 -30.03
N LYS A 328 6.54 5.38 -31.27
CA LYS A 328 5.12 5.17 -31.57
C LYS A 328 4.65 3.79 -31.09
N ASP A 329 5.43 2.74 -31.33
CA ASP A 329 5.12 1.40 -30.87
C ASP A 329 5.04 1.33 -29.34
N TYR A 330 5.95 2.00 -28.63
CA TYR A 330 5.89 2.09 -27.18
C TYR A 330 4.66 2.86 -26.67
N LEU A 331 4.27 3.97 -27.31
CA LEU A 331 3.04 4.71 -26.92
C LEU A 331 1.79 3.86 -27.13
N LEU A 332 1.70 3.12 -28.24
CA LEU A 332 0.59 2.20 -28.49
C LEU A 332 0.55 1.07 -27.46
N ALA A 333 1.72 0.53 -27.08
CA ALA A 333 1.81 -0.48 -26.02
C ALA A 333 1.42 0.07 -24.64
N SER A 334 1.75 1.34 -24.35
CA SER A 334 1.33 2.05 -23.14
C SER A 334 -0.19 2.20 -23.08
N LEU A 335 -0.81 2.69 -24.16
CA LEU A 335 -2.27 2.82 -24.27
C LEU A 335 -2.97 1.46 -24.13
N ALA A 336 -2.46 0.42 -24.81
CA ALA A 336 -3.01 -0.92 -24.71
C ALA A 336 -2.91 -1.51 -23.30
N ALA A 337 -1.89 -1.14 -22.51
CA ALA A 337 -1.81 -1.52 -21.11
C ALA A 337 -2.89 -0.82 -20.27
N LEU A 338 -3.06 0.51 -20.41
CA LEU A 338 -4.10 1.26 -19.70
C LEU A 338 -5.51 0.72 -20.00
N MET A 339 -5.78 0.29 -21.24
CA MET A 339 -7.08 -0.30 -21.62
C MET A 339 -7.39 -1.65 -20.94
N LYS A 340 -6.40 -2.33 -20.36
CA LYS A 340 -6.61 -3.59 -19.62
C LYS A 340 -6.98 -3.39 -18.16
N GLU A 341 -6.88 -2.16 -17.66
CA GLU A 341 -7.20 -1.87 -16.28
C GLU A 341 -8.72 -1.78 -16.10
N ASN A 342 -9.29 -2.67 -15.28
CA ASN A 342 -10.64 -2.47 -14.77
C ASN A 342 -10.60 -1.23 -13.87
N PHE A 343 -11.36 -0.20 -14.22
CA PHE A 343 -11.50 1.06 -13.47
C PHE A 343 -12.05 0.79 -12.06
N ILE A 344 -11.19 0.37 -11.13
CA ILE A 344 -11.40 0.55 -9.70
C ILE A 344 -10.55 1.77 -9.34
N ASP A 345 -11.25 2.86 -9.07
CA ASP A 345 -10.73 4.18 -8.72
C ASP A 345 -9.63 4.09 -7.65
N GLN A 346 -8.38 3.98 -8.11
CA GLN A 346 -7.22 4.26 -7.28
C GLN A 346 -7.09 5.77 -7.20
N GLY A 347 -7.82 6.39 -6.28
CA GLY A 347 -7.51 7.73 -5.76
C GLY A 347 -6.08 7.86 -5.16
N VAL A 348 -5.25 6.83 -5.29
CA VAL A 348 -3.80 6.82 -5.06
C VAL A 348 -3.02 7.08 -6.35
N ALA A 349 -3.50 6.65 -7.53
CA ALA A 349 -2.82 6.81 -8.83
C ALA A 349 -3.01 8.21 -9.46
N MET A 350 -4.14 8.88 -9.22
CA MET A 350 -4.44 10.19 -9.81
C MET A 350 -3.67 11.38 -9.20
N SER A 351 -2.99 11.18 -8.07
CA SER A 351 -2.04 12.19 -7.54
C SER A 351 -0.70 12.20 -8.28
N PHE A 352 -0.41 11.17 -9.10
CA PHE A 352 0.86 11.04 -9.82
C PHE A 352 0.81 11.53 -11.28
N PHE A 353 -0.36 11.92 -11.81
CA PHE A 353 -0.52 12.36 -13.21
C PHE A 353 -0.79 13.86 -13.38
N LYS A 354 -0.72 14.65 -12.31
CA LYS A 354 -0.68 16.12 -12.39
C LYS A 354 0.63 16.65 -11.82
N SER A 355 1.66 16.60 -12.65
CA SER A 355 2.81 17.52 -12.62
C SER A 355 3.30 17.71 -14.04
#